data_AF-A0A8S9Z7S4-F1
#
_entry.id   AF-A0A8S9Z7S4-F1
#
_cell.length_a   1.000
_cell.length_b   1.000
_cell.length_c   1.000
_cell.angle_alpha   90.00
_cell.angle_beta   90.00
_cell.angle_gamma   90.00
#
_symmetry.space_group_name_H-M   'P 1'
#
loop_
_entity.id
_entity.type
_entity.pdbx_description
1 polymer ?
#
loop_
_entity_poly.entity_id
_entity_poly.type
_entity_poly.pdbx_seq_one_letter_code
_entity_poly.pdbx_strand_id
1 'polypeptide(L)'
;MLNHFYPLKQVCRCSLLSIHLFSKCLSSNGLGHLWDSQSDPLLHALIARAGGDKSTKFLQKESMECLFMVILCLTTERAISSLCNQILTIKVKSSHGRLVVGKLLTNLMDRLETNEDALQCLPQKLGVDSFEKLLKVTAQLLADGLSETRTCGRKIFSVLSRIHEIGKMCKRALTDRQLQNMQPLCVKNKP
;
A
#
# COMPACT_ATOMS: atom_id res chain seq x y z
N MET A 1 -14.64 33.99 16.47
CA MET A 1 -15.13 32.67 16.02
C MET A 1 -13.94 31.72 15.72
N LEU A 2 -13.06 31.46 16.71
CA LEU A 2 -11.75 30.80 16.47
C LEU A 2 -11.30 29.77 17.53
N ASN A 3 -12.12 29.42 18.54
CA ASN A 3 -11.67 28.59 19.67
C ASN A 3 -12.09 27.10 19.62
N HIS A 4 -12.84 26.65 18.62
CA HIS A 4 -13.31 25.25 18.54
C HIS A 4 -12.39 24.28 17.76
N PHE A 5 -11.33 24.77 17.12
CA PHE A 5 -10.42 23.90 16.35
C PHE A 5 -9.27 23.30 17.16
N TYR A 6 -8.91 23.89 18.31
CA TYR A 6 -7.78 23.41 19.12
C TYR A 6 -8.00 22.04 19.76
N PRO A 7 -9.19 21.74 20.35
CA PRO A 7 -9.45 20.43 20.96
C PRO A 7 -9.41 19.31 19.93
N LEU A 8 -10.00 19.54 18.74
CA LEU A 8 -10.06 18.54 17.68
C LEU A 8 -8.67 18.17 17.14
N LYS A 9 -7.79 19.17 16.94
CA LYS A 9 -6.41 18.92 16.51
C LYS A 9 -5.65 18.08 17.52
N GLN A 10 -5.80 18.39 18.81
CA GLN A 10 -5.13 17.67 19.88
C GLN A 10 -5.66 16.23 20.00
N VAL A 11 -6.97 16.04 19.91
CA VAL A 11 -7.59 14.71 19.92
C VAL A 11 -7.06 13.86 18.76
N CYS A 12 -7.02 14.39 17.53
CA CYS A 12 -6.47 13.66 16.39
C CYS A 12 -5.01 13.27 16.60
N ARG A 13 -4.18 14.16 17.14
CA ARG A 13 -2.77 13.87 17.44
C ARG A 13 -2.63 12.79 18.51
N CYS A 14 -3.39 12.89 19.59
CA CYS A 14 -3.40 11.87 20.64
C CYS A 14 -3.83 10.51 20.07
N SER A 15 -4.87 10.45 19.24
CA SER A 15 -5.30 9.19 18.60
C SER A 15 -4.21 8.59 17.72
N LEU A 16 -3.54 9.38 16.88
CA LEU A 16 -2.43 8.91 16.03
C LEU A 16 -1.26 8.39 16.88
N LEU A 17 -0.93 9.10 17.96
CA LEU A 17 0.12 8.68 18.88
C LEU A 17 -0.24 7.38 19.60
N SER A 18 -1.49 7.23 20.07
CA SER A 18 -1.97 5.99 20.68
C SER A 18 -1.88 4.81 19.72
N ILE A 19 -2.32 4.97 18.47
CA ILE A 19 -2.21 3.93 17.43
C ILE A 19 -0.74 3.58 17.18
N HIS A 20 0.13 4.59 17.06
CA HIS A 20 1.56 4.39 16.85
C HIS A 20 2.21 3.61 18.00
N LEU A 21 1.99 4.04 19.26
CA LEU A 21 2.56 3.40 20.44
C LEU A 21 2.01 1.97 20.63
N PHE A 22 0.72 1.77 20.40
CA PHE A 22 0.12 0.44 20.47
C PHE A 22 0.68 -0.50 19.39
N SER A 23 0.84 0.00 18.16
CA SER A 23 1.50 -0.74 17.08
C SER A 23 2.95 -1.11 17.45
N LYS A 24 3.72 -0.15 17.98
CA LYS A 24 5.07 -0.41 18.45
C LYS A 24 5.10 -1.50 19.53
N CYS A 25 4.20 -1.43 20.51
CA CYS A 25 4.06 -2.44 21.56
C CYS A 25 3.79 -3.83 20.98
N LEU A 26 2.81 -3.96 20.09
CA LEU A 26 2.48 -5.24 19.47
C LEU A 26 3.65 -5.80 18.65
N SER A 27 4.30 -4.96 17.84
CA SER A 27 5.46 -5.36 17.03
C SER A 27 6.62 -5.84 17.91
N SER A 28 6.96 -5.10 18.98
CA SER A 28 8.04 -5.46 19.90
C SER A 28 7.80 -6.76 20.67
N ASN A 29 6.53 -7.18 20.82
CA ASN A 29 6.17 -8.43 21.49
C ASN A 29 5.83 -9.57 20.51
N GLY A 30 6.01 -9.39 19.19
CA GLY A 30 5.65 -10.39 18.19
C GLY A 30 4.13 -10.62 18.04
N LEU A 31 3.30 -9.72 18.58
CA LEU A 31 1.84 -9.80 18.59
C LEU A 31 1.20 -8.95 17.48
N GLY A 32 1.96 -8.61 16.45
CA GLY A 32 1.49 -7.76 15.34
C GLY A 32 0.27 -8.31 14.61
N HIS A 33 0.14 -9.63 14.52
CA HIS A 33 -1.01 -10.33 13.91
C HIS A 33 -2.37 -9.97 14.55
N LEU A 34 -2.39 -9.48 15.79
CA LEU A 34 -3.62 -9.00 16.43
C LEU A 34 -4.23 -7.79 15.69
N TRP A 35 -3.45 -7.05 14.92
CA TRP A 35 -3.94 -5.97 14.06
C TRP A 35 -4.68 -6.45 12.80
N ASP A 36 -4.51 -7.70 12.38
CA ASP A 36 -4.97 -8.17 11.06
C ASP A 36 -6.49 -8.03 10.87
N SER A 37 -7.27 -8.23 11.95
CA SER A 37 -8.73 -8.10 11.95
C SER A 37 -9.21 -6.66 11.79
N GLN A 38 -8.40 -5.67 12.18
CA GLN A 38 -8.74 -4.24 12.14
C GLN A 38 -7.93 -3.47 11.08
N SER A 39 -7.10 -4.15 10.28
CA SER A 39 -6.18 -3.51 9.34
C SER A 39 -6.93 -2.68 8.29
N ASP A 40 -8.01 -3.20 7.70
CA ASP A 40 -8.74 -2.52 6.63
C ASP A 40 -9.38 -1.19 7.05
N PRO A 41 -10.18 -1.11 8.14
CA PRO A 41 -10.73 0.16 8.60
C PRO A 41 -9.66 1.12 9.10
N LEU A 42 -8.61 0.62 9.78
CA LEU A 42 -7.54 1.46 10.28
C LEU A 42 -6.71 2.08 9.15
N LEU A 43 -6.25 1.26 8.21
CA LEU A 43 -5.49 1.73 7.05
C LEU A 43 -6.33 2.72 6.24
N HIS A 44 -7.62 2.46 6.04
CA HIS A 44 -8.51 3.39 5.37
C HIS A 44 -8.53 4.78 6.04
N ALA A 45 -8.77 4.82 7.35
CA ALA A 45 -8.84 6.06 8.11
C ALA A 45 -7.51 6.83 8.04
N LEU A 46 -6.39 6.15 8.23
CA LEU A 46 -5.07 6.75 8.20
C LEU A 46 -4.68 7.24 6.79
N ILE A 47 -4.97 6.47 5.73
CA ILE A 47 -4.75 6.88 4.33
C ILE A 47 -5.58 8.13 4.01
N ALA A 48 -6.84 8.18 4.46
CA ALA A 48 -7.70 9.34 4.24
C ALA A 48 -7.13 10.62 4.89
N ARG A 49 -6.43 10.50 6.04
CA ARG A 49 -5.76 11.64 6.69
C ARG A 49 -4.44 12.01 6.03
N ALA A 50 -3.64 11.01 5.63
CA ALA A 50 -2.36 11.23 4.95
C ALA A 50 -2.52 11.77 3.52
N GLY A 51 -3.55 11.33 2.80
CA GLY A 51 -3.90 11.76 1.45
C GLY A 51 -5.02 12.82 1.39
N GLY A 52 -5.34 13.43 2.53
CA GLY A 52 -6.38 14.45 2.66
C GLY A 52 -5.97 15.81 2.09
N ASP A 53 -6.90 16.75 2.07
CA ASP A 53 -6.70 18.10 1.52
C ASP A 53 -6.00 19.06 2.50
N LYS A 54 -5.96 20.35 2.16
CA LYS A 54 -5.31 21.40 2.98
C LYS A 54 -5.83 21.43 4.43
N SER A 55 -7.07 21.02 4.69
CA SER A 55 -7.68 21.04 6.02
C SER A 55 -7.05 20.04 6.99
N THR A 56 -6.50 18.93 6.49
CA THR A 56 -5.83 17.88 7.31
C THR A 56 -4.32 17.85 7.15
N LYS A 57 -3.73 18.82 6.42
CA LYS A 57 -2.29 18.88 6.15
C LYS A 57 -1.42 18.82 7.42
N PHE A 58 -1.91 19.37 8.52
CA PHE A 58 -1.22 19.37 9.82
C PHE A 58 -1.09 17.98 10.48
N LEU A 59 -1.82 16.97 10.00
CA LEU A 59 -1.74 15.58 10.46
C LEU A 59 -1.02 14.66 9.46
N GLN A 60 -0.63 15.18 8.29
CA GLN A 60 -0.16 14.35 7.19
C GLN A 60 1.08 13.56 7.58
N LYS A 61 2.05 14.21 8.21
CA LYS A 61 3.31 13.59 8.65
C LYS A 61 3.04 12.51 9.70
N GLU A 62 2.33 12.86 10.77
CA GLU A 62 1.99 11.95 11.86
C GLU A 62 1.17 10.75 11.35
N SER A 63 0.25 10.96 10.40
CA SER A 63 -0.54 9.90 9.78
C SER A 63 0.31 8.96 8.93
N MET A 64 1.28 9.50 8.17
CA MET A 64 2.22 8.68 7.40
C MET A 64 3.13 7.84 8.30
N GLU A 65 3.67 8.42 9.38
CA GLU A 65 4.48 7.70 10.35
C GLU A 65 3.67 6.58 11.04
N CYS A 66 2.41 6.86 11.37
CA CYS A 66 1.48 5.89 11.92
C CYS A 66 1.20 4.74 10.92
N LEU A 67 0.95 5.05 9.64
CA LEU A 67 0.76 4.05 8.58
C LEU A 67 1.94 3.10 8.47
N PHE A 68 3.17 3.62 8.50
CA PHE A 68 4.37 2.77 8.41
C PHE A 68 4.48 1.81 9.59
N MET A 69 4.17 2.28 10.81
CA MET A 69 4.19 1.42 11.99
C MET A 69 3.10 0.34 11.96
N VAL A 70 1.88 0.70 11.54
CA VAL A 70 0.80 -0.27 11.41
C VAL A 70 1.17 -1.35 10.39
N ILE A 71 1.70 -0.95 9.23
CA ILE A 71 2.14 -1.91 8.19
C ILE A 71 3.26 -2.81 8.68
N LEU A 72 4.18 -2.31 9.50
CA LEU A 72 5.24 -3.11 10.12
C LEU A 72 4.71 -4.16 11.11
N CYS A 73 3.50 -3.97 11.65
CA CYS A 73 2.89 -4.95 12.55
C CYS A 73 2.16 -6.06 11.80
N LEU A 74 1.66 -5.78 10.60
CA LEU A 74 0.94 -6.74 9.80
C LEU A 74 1.90 -7.75 9.18
N THR A 75 1.39 -8.95 8.90
CA THR A 75 2.06 -9.85 7.96
C THR A 75 2.17 -9.16 6.59
N THR A 76 3.24 -9.42 5.85
CA THR A 76 3.47 -8.82 4.52
C THR A 76 2.29 -9.06 3.60
N GLU A 77 1.74 -10.27 3.64
CA GLU A 77 0.58 -10.70 2.86
C GLU A 77 -0.67 -9.92 3.23
N ARG A 78 -0.95 -9.77 4.54
CA ARG A 78 -2.11 -9.00 5.01
C ARG A 78 -1.97 -7.53 4.66
N ALA A 79 -0.78 -6.95 4.79
CA ALA A 79 -0.50 -5.57 4.42
C ALA A 79 -0.76 -5.32 2.93
N ILE A 80 -0.18 -6.16 2.05
CA ILE A 80 -0.39 -6.07 0.60
C ILE A 80 -1.87 -6.20 0.24
N SER A 81 -2.54 -7.24 0.74
CA SER A 81 -3.95 -7.50 0.43
C SER A 81 -4.85 -6.35 0.90
N SER A 82 -4.64 -5.86 2.12
CA SER A 82 -5.40 -4.73 2.68
C SER A 82 -5.20 -3.46 1.85
N LEU A 83 -3.95 -3.12 1.51
CA LEU A 83 -3.62 -1.95 0.68
C LEU A 83 -4.21 -2.04 -0.72
N CYS A 84 -4.18 -3.22 -1.34
CA CYS A 84 -4.79 -3.42 -2.66
C CYS A 84 -6.31 -3.22 -2.60
N ASN A 85 -6.96 -3.72 -1.54
CA ASN A 85 -8.40 -3.50 -1.33
C ASN A 85 -8.72 -2.01 -1.20
N GLN A 86 -7.87 -1.18 -0.61
CA GLN A 86 -8.11 0.27 -0.49
C GLN A 86 -8.25 0.96 -1.86
N ILE A 87 -7.48 0.51 -2.86
CA ILE A 87 -7.56 1.04 -4.22
C ILE A 87 -8.75 0.43 -4.98
N LEU A 88 -8.89 -0.90 -4.97
CA LEU A 88 -9.89 -1.59 -5.79
C LEU A 88 -11.33 -1.40 -5.31
N THR A 89 -11.55 -1.28 -4.00
CA THR A 89 -12.89 -1.05 -3.44
C THR A 89 -13.34 0.41 -3.52
N ILE A 90 -12.61 1.27 -4.25
CA ILE A 90 -12.91 2.69 -4.45
C ILE A 90 -12.89 3.49 -3.13
N LYS A 91 -12.36 2.91 -2.05
CA LYS A 91 -12.21 3.58 -0.75
C LYS A 91 -11.24 4.76 -0.84
N VAL A 92 -10.27 4.70 -1.75
CA VAL A 92 -9.29 5.78 -1.96
C VAL A 92 -9.49 6.44 -3.33
N LYS A 93 -10.37 7.46 -3.36
CA LYS A 93 -10.67 8.22 -4.58
C LYS A 93 -9.67 9.33 -4.89
N SER A 94 -9.01 9.91 -3.88
CA SER A 94 -8.09 11.03 -4.10
C SER A 94 -6.77 10.56 -4.71
N SER A 95 -6.21 11.36 -5.62
CA SER A 95 -4.93 11.03 -6.25
C SER A 95 -3.79 10.97 -5.21
N HIS A 96 -3.83 11.83 -4.18
CA HIS A 96 -2.88 11.78 -3.06
C HIS A 96 -3.05 10.52 -2.20
N GLY A 97 -4.28 10.07 -1.95
CA GLY A 97 -4.50 8.81 -1.24
C GLY A 97 -3.95 7.61 -2.02
N ARG A 98 -4.15 7.58 -3.35
CA ARG A 98 -3.56 6.53 -4.21
C ARG A 98 -2.04 6.59 -4.20
N LEU A 99 -1.44 7.78 -4.18
CA LEU A 99 -0.01 7.97 -3.99
C LEU A 99 0.47 7.42 -2.63
N VAL A 100 -0.27 7.67 -1.54
CA VAL A 100 0.06 7.11 -0.22
C VAL A 100 0.08 5.58 -0.29
N VAL A 101 -0.97 4.94 -0.82
CA VAL A 101 -1.00 3.48 -1.00
C VAL A 101 0.16 2.99 -1.88
N GLY A 102 0.45 3.69 -2.98
CA GLY A 102 1.57 3.39 -3.86
C GLY A 102 2.91 3.39 -3.12
N LYS A 103 3.18 4.42 -2.30
CA LYS A 103 4.41 4.50 -1.47
C LYS A 103 4.49 3.36 -0.46
N LEU A 104 3.38 3.02 0.19
CA LEU A 104 3.33 1.94 1.17
C LEU A 104 3.60 0.57 0.51
N LEU A 105 3.00 0.32 -0.66
CA LEU A 105 3.26 -0.89 -1.43
C LEU A 105 4.71 -0.93 -1.96
N THR A 106 5.25 0.18 -2.46
CA THR A 106 6.66 0.25 -2.86
C THR A 106 7.58 -0.15 -1.70
N ASN A 107 7.36 0.38 -0.49
CA ASN A 107 8.19 0.03 0.66
C ASN A 107 8.10 -1.46 1.04
N LEU A 108 6.96 -2.11 0.82
CA LEU A 108 6.83 -3.56 1.00
C LEU A 108 7.59 -4.33 -0.08
N MET A 109 7.54 -3.86 -1.33
CA MET A 109 8.29 -4.45 -2.44
C MET A 109 9.81 -4.30 -2.24
N ASP A 110 10.28 -3.15 -1.76
CA ASP A 110 11.71 -2.94 -1.47
C ASP A 110 12.24 -3.95 -0.43
N ARG A 111 11.40 -4.35 0.54
CA ARG A 111 11.76 -5.41 1.51
C ARG A 111 11.81 -6.79 0.84
N LEU A 112 10.81 -7.11 0.03
CA LEU A 112 10.76 -8.38 -0.70
C LEU A 112 11.91 -8.52 -1.71
N GLU A 113 12.34 -7.41 -2.32
CA GLU A 113 13.48 -7.39 -3.25
C GLU A 113 14.78 -7.87 -2.60
N THR A 114 14.95 -7.64 -1.29
CA THR A 114 16.12 -8.11 -0.54
C THR A 114 16.07 -9.59 -0.16
N ASN A 115 14.94 -10.27 -0.37
CA ASN A 115 14.73 -11.67 -0.03
C ASN A 115 14.08 -12.41 -1.20
N GLU A 116 14.92 -13.00 -2.05
CA GLU A 116 14.49 -13.66 -3.30
C GLU A 116 13.51 -14.80 -3.05
N ASP A 117 13.74 -15.65 -2.04
CA ASP A 117 12.84 -16.74 -1.69
C ASP A 117 11.45 -16.21 -1.27
N ALA A 118 11.41 -15.15 -0.47
CA ALA A 118 10.16 -14.52 -0.07
C ALA A 118 9.41 -13.92 -1.28
N LEU A 119 10.14 -13.34 -2.24
CA LEU A 119 9.57 -12.81 -3.47
C LEU A 119 9.01 -13.92 -4.37
N GLN A 120 9.75 -15.03 -4.56
CA GLN A 120 9.27 -16.15 -5.38
C GLN A 120 8.06 -16.85 -4.75
N CYS A 121 8.02 -16.97 -3.42
CA CYS A 121 6.90 -17.54 -2.68
C CYS A 121 5.70 -16.59 -2.53
N LEU A 122 5.83 -15.31 -2.90
CA LEU A 122 4.79 -14.30 -2.70
C LEU A 122 3.43 -14.68 -3.31
N PRO A 123 3.33 -15.19 -4.55
CA PRO A 123 2.04 -15.61 -5.11
C PRO A 123 1.34 -16.68 -4.28
N GLN A 124 2.09 -17.67 -3.79
CA GLN A 124 1.56 -18.77 -2.99
C GLN A 124 1.07 -18.26 -1.63
N LYS A 125 1.85 -17.39 -0.98
CA LYS A 125 1.51 -16.85 0.34
C LYS A 125 0.33 -15.87 0.30
N LEU A 126 0.21 -15.06 -0.75
CA LEU A 126 -0.95 -14.19 -0.95
C LEU A 126 -2.22 -14.95 -1.35
N GLY A 127 -2.04 -16.09 -2.03
CA GLY A 127 -3.12 -16.77 -2.74
C GLY A 127 -3.50 -16.07 -4.04
N VAL A 128 -4.19 -16.81 -4.92
CA VAL A 128 -4.54 -16.37 -6.28
C VAL A 128 -5.26 -15.03 -6.27
N ASP A 129 -6.33 -14.90 -5.48
CA ASP A 129 -7.17 -13.71 -5.45
C ASP A 129 -6.40 -12.45 -5.04
N SER A 130 -5.60 -12.51 -3.96
CA SER A 130 -4.86 -11.34 -3.48
C SER A 130 -3.70 -10.98 -4.41
N PHE A 131 -3.07 -11.98 -5.04
CA PHE A 131 -2.02 -11.72 -6.02
C PHE A 131 -2.59 -11.06 -7.29
N GLU A 132 -3.72 -11.52 -7.79
CA GLU A 132 -4.40 -10.86 -8.92
C GLU A 132 -4.77 -9.41 -8.59
N LYS A 133 -5.25 -9.14 -7.38
CA LYS A 133 -5.52 -7.78 -6.92
C LYS A 133 -4.26 -6.92 -6.95
N LEU A 134 -3.12 -7.45 -6.51
CA LEU A 134 -1.83 -6.75 -6.59
C LEU A 134 -1.46 -6.40 -8.03
N LEU A 135 -1.62 -7.34 -8.98
CA LEU A 135 -1.39 -7.07 -10.39
C LEU A 135 -2.32 -5.98 -10.94
N LYS A 136 -3.62 -6.06 -10.65
CA LYS A 136 -4.63 -5.08 -11.09
C LYS A 136 -4.33 -3.68 -10.53
N VAL A 137 -3.98 -3.60 -9.25
CA VAL A 137 -3.57 -2.35 -8.60
C VAL A 137 -2.30 -1.80 -9.23
N THR A 138 -1.31 -2.65 -9.49
CA THR A 138 -0.06 -2.23 -10.14
C THR A 138 -0.33 -1.62 -11.52
N ALA A 139 -1.17 -2.26 -12.35
CA ALA A 139 -1.61 -1.69 -13.63
C ALA A 139 -2.36 -0.36 -13.47
N GLN A 140 -3.20 -0.22 -12.44
CA GLN A 140 -3.92 1.02 -12.16
C GLN A 140 -2.97 2.15 -11.74
N LEU A 141 -1.95 1.87 -10.91
CA LEU A 141 -0.94 2.84 -10.51
C LEU A 141 -0.11 3.31 -11.71
N LEU A 142 0.24 2.39 -12.62
CA LEU A 142 0.99 2.71 -13.86
C LEU A 142 0.22 3.66 -14.79
N ALA A 143 -1.11 3.59 -14.78
CA ALA A 143 -2.00 4.46 -15.55
C ALA A 143 -2.52 5.67 -14.79
N ASP A 144 -2.03 5.93 -13.56
CA ASP A 144 -2.53 7.03 -12.74
C ASP A 144 -2.21 8.40 -13.36
N GLY A 145 -3.09 9.38 -13.15
CA GLY A 145 -2.88 10.76 -13.62
C GLY A 145 -1.66 11.45 -12.99
N LEU A 146 -1.31 11.11 -11.74
CA LEU A 146 -0.12 11.66 -11.06
C LEU A 146 1.15 10.90 -11.43
N SER A 147 2.18 11.64 -11.85
CA SER A 147 3.49 11.09 -12.24
C SER A 147 4.17 10.30 -11.13
N GLU A 148 4.11 10.79 -9.90
CA GLU A 148 4.67 10.14 -8.71
C GLU A 148 4.03 8.77 -8.45
N THR A 149 2.70 8.69 -8.60
CA THR A 149 1.95 7.43 -8.45
C THR A 149 2.36 6.43 -9.52
N ARG A 150 2.55 6.88 -10.77
CA ARG A 150 3.10 6.03 -11.84
C ARG A 150 4.51 5.53 -11.53
N THR A 151 5.33 6.33 -10.85
CA THR A 151 6.67 5.91 -10.40
C THR A 151 6.59 4.79 -9.36
N CYS A 152 5.66 4.87 -8.40
CA CYS A 152 5.39 3.76 -7.49
C CYS A 152 4.97 2.49 -8.25
N GLY A 153 4.05 2.61 -9.22
CA GLY A 153 3.63 1.48 -10.07
C GLY A 153 4.79 0.83 -10.82
N ARG A 154 5.71 1.64 -11.39
CA ARG A 154 6.92 1.14 -12.08
C ARG A 154 7.84 0.37 -11.14
N LYS A 155 8.09 0.88 -9.94
CA LYS A 155 8.94 0.21 -8.94
C LYS A 155 8.34 -1.12 -8.52
N ILE A 156 7.05 -1.13 -8.18
CA ILE A 156 6.33 -2.36 -7.78
C ILE A 156 6.44 -3.40 -8.91
N PHE A 157 6.13 -3.02 -10.15
CA PHE A 157 6.22 -3.95 -11.27
C PHE A 157 7.65 -4.43 -11.53
N SER A 158 8.66 -3.58 -11.37
CA SER A 158 10.07 -3.97 -11.51
C SER A 158 10.41 -5.14 -10.58
N VAL A 159 9.99 -5.06 -9.31
CA VAL A 159 10.21 -6.15 -8.34
C VAL A 159 9.39 -7.38 -8.72
N LEU A 160 8.10 -7.23 -9.00
CA LEU A 160 7.23 -8.35 -9.38
C LEU A 160 7.69 -9.06 -10.67
N SER A 161 8.33 -8.33 -11.59
CA SER A 161 8.83 -8.89 -12.86
C SER A 161 9.90 -9.96 -12.68
N ARG A 162 10.49 -10.06 -11.49
CA ARG A 162 11.47 -11.08 -11.11
C ARG A 162 10.84 -12.40 -10.67
N ILE A 163 9.52 -12.42 -10.42
CA ILE A 163 8.79 -13.64 -10.04
C ILE A 163 8.68 -14.57 -11.25
N HIS A 164 8.95 -15.86 -11.05
CA HIS A 164 8.81 -16.86 -12.09
C HIS A 164 7.37 -16.90 -12.66
N GLU A 165 7.26 -17.03 -13.98
CA GLU A 165 5.98 -17.03 -14.72
C GLU A 165 5.09 -15.78 -14.57
N ILE A 166 5.59 -14.66 -14.02
CA ILE A 166 4.82 -13.43 -13.86
C ILE A 166 4.09 -12.99 -15.13
N GLY A 167 4.69 -13.18 -16.31
CA GLY A 167 4.08 -12.88 -17.60
C GLY A 167 2.81 -13.71 -17.89
N LYS A 168 2.81 -15.00 -17.52
CA LYS A 168 1.62 -15.86 -17.64
C LYS A 168 0.54 -15.44 -16.64
N MET A 169 0.96 -15.10 -15.42
CA MET A 169 0.04 -14.65 -14.35
C MET A 169 -0.64 -13.32 -14.71
N CYS A 170 0.12 -12.35 -15.23
CA CYS A 170 -0.42 -11.10 -15.75
C CYS A 170 -1.44 -11.33 -16.86
N LYS A 171 -1.15 -12.20 -17.83
CA LYS A 171 -2.08 -12.52 -18.93
C LYS A 171 -3.39 -13.15 -18.45
N ARG A 172 -3.36 -13.91 -17.34
CA ARG A 172 -4.57 -14.50 -16.75
C ARG A 172 -5.38 -13.48 -15.94
N ALA A 173 -4.70 -12.59 -15.22
CA ALA A 173 -5.33 -11.70 -14.25
C ALA A 173 -5.82 -10.37 -14.83
N LEU A 174 -5.21 -9.89 -15.93
CA LEU A 174 -5.36 -8.54 -16.43
C LEU A 174 -6.10 -8.48 -17.77
N THR A 175 -6.88 -7.42 -17.94
CA THR A 175 -7.46 -7.06 -19.25
C THR A 175 -6.38 -6.58 -20.21
N ASP A 176 -6.64 -6.61 -21.51
CA ASP A 176 -5.70 -6.12 -22.54
C ASP A 176 -5.24 -4.69 -22.30
N ARG A 177 -6.16 -3.80 -21.89
CA ARG A 177 -5.83 -2.41 -21.52
C ARG A 177 -4.88 -2.34 -20.33
N GLN A 178 -5.07 -3.18 -19.32
CA GLN A 178 -4.18 -3.24 -18.16
C GLN A 178 -2.81 -3.82 -18.53
N LEU A 179 -2.77 -4.81 -19.42
CA LEU A 179 -1.53 -5.37 -19.95
C LEU A 179 -0.72 -4.32 -20.71
N GLN A 180 -1.36 -3.50 -21.55
CA GLN A 180 -0.71 -2.39 -22.26
C GLN A 180 -0.02 -1.41 -21.31
N ASN A 181 -0.63 -1.13 -20.14
CA ASN A 181 -0.01 -0.26 -19.13
C ASN A 181 1.27 -0.86 -18.53
N MET A 182 1.43 -2.19 -18.54
CA MET A 182 2.59 -2.90 -18.02
C MET A 182 3.69 -3.17 -19.08
N GLN A 183 3.32 -3.21 -20.36
CA GLN A 183 4.23 -3.51 -21.48
C GLN A 183 5.51 -2.67 -21.55
N PRO A 184 5.54 -1.36 -21.21
CA PRO A 184 6.76 -0.55 -21.28
C PRO A 184 7.91 -1.06 -20.38
N LEU A 185 7.62 -1.98 -19.46
CA LEU A 185 8.57 -2.50 -18.48
C LEU A 185 9.04 -3.94 -18.79
N CYS A 186 8.29 -4.70 -19.60
CA CYS A 186 8.70 -6.05 -20.02
C CYS A 186 9.77 -6.05 -21.12
N VAL A 187 9.94 -4.95 -21.85
CA VAL A 187 10.86 -4.87 -23.01
C VAL A 187 12.34 -4.72 -22.58
N LYS A 188 12.62 -4.42 -21.29
CA LYS A 188 14.00 -4.26 -20.79
C LYS A 188 14.65 -5.56 -20.28
N ASN A 189 13.92 -6.67 -20.22
CA ASN A 189 14.45 -7.98 -19.81
C ASN A 189 14.53 -8.95 -20.99
N LYS A 190 15.12 -8.52 -22.11
CA LYS A 190 15.72 -9.48 -23.04
C LYS A 190 17.20 -9.62 -22.65
N PRO A 191 17.71 -10.84 -22.43
CA PRO A 191 19.14 -11.06 -22.33
C PRO A 191 19.84 -10.60 -23.61
#